data_AF-A0A0Q9M3V2-F1
#
_entry.id   AF-A0A0Q9M3V2-F1
#
_cell.length_a   1.000
_cell.length_b   1.000
_cell.length_c   1.000
_cell.angle_alpha   90.00
_cell.angle_beta   90.00
_cell.angle_gamma   90.00
#
_symmetry.space_group_name_H-M   'P 1'
#
loop_
_entity.id
_entity.type
_entity.pdbx_description
1 polymer ?
#
loop_
_entity_poly.entity_id
_entity_poly.type
_entity_poly.pdbx_seq_one_letter_code
_entity_poly.pdbx_strand_id
1 'polypeptide(L)'
;MATAFVTAWTHTAGGEGQWIEGMKPWATTRLTKSMEGADPTQVPATRVTGDAAIRTIATDRATVSVPTDGGRIAVGVVQQAGTWQADSLAPDDAPPGASTPALQPTTTGTGG
;
A
#
# COMPACT_ATOMS: atom_id res chain seq x y z
N MET A 1 -1.32 -12.07 -7.77
CA MET A 1 -0.36 -11.40 -6.86
C MET A 1 -0.91 -10.07 -6.37
N ALA A 2 -1.12 -9.05 -7.21
CA ALA A 2 -1.53 -7.71 -6.74
C ALA A 2 -2.82 -7.71 -5.91
N THR A 3 -3.86 -8.41 -6.35
CA THR A 3 -5.11 -8.57 -5.58
C THR A 3 -4.87 -9.24 -4.23
N ALA A 4 -4.02 -10.28 -4.17
CA ALA A 4 -3.71 -10.98 -2.92
C ALA A 4 -2.94 -10.07 -1.94
N PHE A 5 -2.00 -9.27 -2.45
CA PHE A 5 -1.33 -8.23 -1.66
C PHE A 5 -2.34 -7.21 -1.12
N VAL A 6 -3.25 -6.69 -1.96
CA VAL A 6 -4.27 -5.73 -1.49
C VAL A 6 -5.21 -6.37 -0.47
N THR A 7 -5.64 -7.61 -0.67
CA THR A 7 -6.45 -8.33 0.31
C THR A 7 -5.73 -8.46 1.66
N ALA A 8 -4.43 -8.74 1.65
CA ALA A 8 -3.62 -8.78 2.87
C ALA A 8 -3.44 -7.40 3.50
N TRP A 9 -3.25 -6.36 2.67
CA TRP A 9 -3.17 -4.97 3.10
C TRP A 9 -4.49 -4.47 3.70
N THR A 10 -5.65 -4.94 3.22
CA THR A 10 -6.94 -4.65 3.85
C THR A 10 -7.17 -5.42 5.16
N HIS A 11 -6.35 -6.44 5.43
CA HIS A 11 -6.47 -7.26 6.62
C HIS A 11 -5.66 -6.69 7.79
N THR A 12 -6.22 -5.67 8.42
CA THR A 12 -5.60 -4.92 9.54
C THR A 12 -5.74 -5.61 10.90
N ALA A 13 -6.33 -6.81 10.93
CA ALA A 13 -6.53 -7.59 12.14
C ALA A 13 -5.19 -8.13 12.68
N GLY A 14 -4.85 -7.75 13.90
CA GLY A 14 -3.62 -8.20 14.58
C GLY A 14 -2.55 -7.11 14.78
N GLY A 15 -2.82 -5.86 14.34
CA GLY A 15 -1.89 -4.73 14.49
C GLY A 15 -0.78 -4.69 13.43
N GLU A 16 0.06 -3.66 13.47
CA GLU A 16 1.08 -3.37 12.44
C GLU A 16 1.99 -4.57 12.16
N GLY A 17 2.53 -5.21 13.21
CA GLY A 17 3.47 -6.32 13.03
C GLY A 17 2.85 -7.50 12.26
N GLN A 18 1.63 -7.89 12.62
CA GLN A 18 0.94 -9.02 11.99
C GLN A 18 0.46 -8.68 10.57
N TRP A 19 0.12 -7.42 10.35
CA TRP A 19 -0.22 -6.87 9.04
C TRP A 19 0.98 -6.89 8.08
N ILE A 20 2.15 -6.39 8.52
CA ILE A 20 3.39 -6.42 7.73
C ILE A 20 3.83 -7.85 7.45
N GLU A 21 3.77 -8.74 8.46
CA GLU A 21 4.08 -10.17 8.30
C GLU A 21 3.19 -10.83 7.24
N GLY A 22 1.90 -10.49 7.22
CA GLY A 22 0.96 -10.96 6.19
C GLY A 22 1.32 -10.47 4.79
N MET A 23 1.89 -9.27 4.65
CA MET A 23 2.26 -8.69 3.36
C MET A 23 3.63 -9.14 2.83
N LYS A 24 4.58 -9.52 3.70
CA LYS A 24 5.93 -10.00 3.33
C LYS A 24 5.99 -11.01 2.17
N PRO A 25 5.12 -12.02 2.03
CA PRO A 25 5.20 -12.96 0.90
C PRO A 25 4.91 -12.32 -0.47
N TRP A 26 4.25 -11.17 -0.50
CA TRP A 26 3.85 -10.49 -1.75
C TRP A 26 4.51 -9.12 -1.93
N ALA A 27 5.09 -8.56 -0.87
CA ALA A 27 5.77 -7.27 -0.88
C ALA A 27 7.29 -7.42 -0.94
N THR A 28 7.98 -6.42 -1.49
CA THR A 28 9.44 -6.32 -1.35
C THR A 28 9.79 -5.92 0.08
N THR A 29 11.00 -6.27 0.52
CA THR A 29 11.54 -5.82 1.81
C THR A 29 11.51 -4.29 1.95
N ARG A 30 11.70 -3.58 0.84
CA ARG A 30 11.64 -2.12 0.78
C ARG A 30 10.23 -1.62 1.11
N LEU A 31 9.20 -2.21 0.52
CA LEU A 31 7.81 -1.84 0.79
C LEU A 31 7.44 -2.14 2.25
N THR A 32 7.75 -3.34 2.75
CA THR A 32 7.47 -3.68 4.15
C THR A 32 8.18 -2.76 5.12
N LYS A 33 9.44 -2.38 4.84
CA LYS A 33 10.17 -1.38 5.64
C LYS A 33 9.54 0.00 5.60
N SER A 34 9.01 0.41 4.44
CA SER A 34 8.32 1.70 4.31
C SER A 34 6.96 1.71 5.03
N MET A 35 6.42 0.54 5.38
CA MET A 35 5.19 0.39 6.16
C MET A 35 5.46 0.20 7.65
N GLU A 36 6.71 -0.02 8.09
CA GLU A 36 7.06 0.03 9.51
C GLU A 36 6.76 1.45 10.04
N GLY A 37 5.86 1.56 11.03
CA GLY A 37 5.34 2.84 11.52
C GLY A 37 4.09 3.37 10.78
N ALA A 38 3.53 2.61 9.84
CA ALA A 38 2.25 2.94 9.22
C ALA A 38 1.08 2.37 10.03
N ASP A 39 0.13 3.24 10.39
CA ASP A 39 -1.04 2.83 11.16
C ASP A 39 -2.05 2.05 10.30
N PRO A 40 -2.33 0.77 10.60
CA PRO A 40 -3.30 -0.02 9.86
C PRO A 40 -4.73 0.52 10.04
N THR A 41 -5.00 1.34 11.07
CA THR A 41 -6.29 2.01 11.28
C THR A 41 -6.55 3.15 10.29
N GLN A 42 -5.50 3.66 9.65
CA GLN A 42 -5.59 4.70 8.62
C GLN A 42 -5.91 4.15 7.23
N VAL A 43 -6.03 2.83 7.09
CA VAL A 43 -6.40 2.18 5.84
C VAL A 43 -7.91 2.30 5.64
N PRO A 44 -8.41 3.13 4.70
CA PRO A 44 -9.85 3.26 4.46
C PRO A 44 -10.42 2.03 3.74
N ALA A 45 -9.56 1.21 3.14
CA ALA A 45 -9.94 0.02 2.40
C ALA A 45 -10.10 -1.20 3.32
N THR A 46 -11.32 -1.70 3.45
CA THR A 46 -11.60 -2.90 4.25
C THR A 46 -11.69 -4.18 3.42
N ARG A 47 -11.94 -4.03 2.10
CA ARG A 47 -12.03 -5.14 1.15
C ARG A 47 -11.86 -4.68 -0.28
N VAL A 48 -11.43 -5.60 -1.14
CA VAL A 48 -11.47 -5.46 -2.59
C VAL A 48 -12.92 -5.58 -3.06
N THR A 49 -13.40 -4.62 -3.86
CA THR A 49 -14.79 -4.54 -4.33
C THR A 49 -14.96 -5.01 -5.77
N GLY A 50 -13.88 -5.19 -6.51
CA GLY A 50 -13.92 -5.67 -7.89
C GLY A 50 -12.58 -6.15 -8.41
N ASP A 51 -12.51 -6.43 -9.69
CA ASP A 51 -11.31 -6.98 -10.33
C ASP A 51 -10.18 -5.95 -10.45
N ALA A 52 -8.97 -6.44 -10.22
CA ALA A 52 -7.74 -5.69 -10.43
C ALA A 52 -7.50 -5.47 -11.93
N ALA A 53 -7.24 -4.23 -12.32
CA ALA A 53 -6.95 -3.85 -13.70
C ALA A 53 -5.48 -3.42 -13.84
N ILE A 54 -4.76 -3.99 -14.80
CA ILE A 54 -3.39 -3.55 -15.12
C ILE A 54 -3.49 -2.19 -15.81
N ARG A 55 -2.94 -1.15 -15.17
CA ARG A 55 -2.95 0.22 -15.69
C ARG A 55 -1.78 0.45 -16.65
N THR A 56 -0.60 -0.01 -16.27
CA THR A 56 0.63 0.10 -17.06
C THR A 56 1.46 -1.16 -16.86
N ILE A 57 2.09 -1.65 -17.91
CA ILE A 57 3.08 -2.72 -17.83
C ILE A 57 4.33 -2.29 -18.59
N ALA A 58 5.48 -2.50 -17.97
CA ALA A 58 6.82 -2.24 -18.47
C ALA A 58 7.66 -3.52 -18.33
N THR A 59 8.89 -3.48 -18.85
CA THR A 59 9.78 -4.64 -18.92
C THR A 59 10.07 -5.25 -17.53
N ASP A 60 10.28 -4.42 -16.51
CA ASP A 60 10.60 -4.85 -15.14
C ASP A 60 9.61 -4.33 -14.09
N ARG A 61 8.57 -3.58 -14.50
CA ARG A 61 7.58 -2.98 -13.58
C ARG A 61 6.18 -3.06 -14.15
N ALA A 62 5.17 -3.17 -13.31
CA ALA A 62 3.79 -2.99 -13.70
C ALA A 62 3.03 -2.21 -12.62
N THR A 63 1.98 -1.52 -13.02
CA THR A 63 1.08 -0.82 -12.10
C THR A 63 -0.30 -1.44 -12.25
N VAL A 64 -0.84 -1.93 -11.14
CA VAL A 64 -2.14 -2.60 -11.08
C VAL A 64 -3.08 -1.79 -10.22
N SER A 65 -4.19 -1.37 -10.78
CA SER A 65 -5.25 -0.64 -10.10
C SER A 65 -6.27 -1.61 -9.54
N VAL A 66 -6.46 -1.61 -8.22
CA VAL A 66 -7.40 -2.48 -7.50
C VAL A 66 -8.51 -1.63 -6.90
N PRO A 67 -9.78 -1.83 -7.31
CA PRO A 67 -10.91 -1.16 -6.67
C PRO A 67 -11.19 -1.79 -5.30
N THR A 68 -11.28 -0.94 -4.28
CA THR A 68 -11.62 -1.32 -2.91
C THR A 68 -12.81 -0.52 -2.39
N ASP A 69 -13.34 -0.90 -1.24
CA ASP A 69 -14.47 -0.20 -0.59
C ASP A 69 -14.10 1.24 -0.18
N GLY A 70 -12.82 1.47 0.14
CA GLY A 70 -12.27 2.77 0.50
C GLY A 70 -11.71 3.59 -0.67
N GLY A 71 -11.96 3.18 -1.91
CA GLY A 71 -11.43 3.82 -3.11
C GLY A 71 -10.56 2.90 -3.97
N ARG A 72 -9.96 3.45 -5.03
CA ARG A 72 -9.12 2.68 -5.95
C ARG A 72 -7.65 2.82 -5.53
N ILE A 73 -6.92 1.71 -5.52
CA ILE A 73 -5.51 1.66 -5.10
C ILE A 73 -4.64 1.24 -6.27
N ALA A 74 -3.61 2.02 -6.59
CA ALA A 74 -2.57 1.67 -7.54
C ALA A 74 -1.41 0.96 -6.83
N VAL A 75 -1.21 -0.31 -7.17
CA VAL A 75 -0.09 -1.13 -6.69
C VAL A 75 0.98 -1.19 -7.77
N GLY A 76 2.14 -0.61 -7.47
CA GLY A 76 3.35 -0.77 -8.25
C GLY A 76 4.03 -2.10 -7.91
N VAL A 77 4.12 -2.98 -8.89
CA VAL A 77 4.86 -4.23 -8.80
C VAL A 77 6.13 -4.15 -9.62
N VAL A 78 7.18 -4.79 -9.14
CA VAL A 78 8.48 -4.90 -9.78
C VAL A 78 8.83 -6.36 -9.95
N GLN A 79 9.52 -6.68 -11.03
CA GLN A 79 10.03 -8.01 -11.26
C GLN A 79 11.44 -8.11 -10.67
N GLN A 80 11.61 -8.89 -9.60
CA GLN A 80 12.90 -9.18 -8.99
C GLN A 80 13.16 -10.68 -9.03
N ALA A 81 14.35 -11.08 -9.51
CA ALA A 81 14.76 -12.47 -9.62
C ALA A 81 13.70 -13.37 -10.32
N GLY A 82 12.99 -12.84 -11.32
CA GLY A 82 11.94 -13.55 -12.06
C GLY A 82 10.57 -13.59 -11.38
N THR A 83 10.41 -13.01 -10.19
CA THR A 83 9.15 -12.98 -9.42
C THR A 83 8.61 -11.56 -9.33
N TRP A 84 7.30 -11.39 -9.48
CA TRP A 84 6.63 -10.10 -9.31
C TRP A 84 6.32 -9.84 -7.83
N GLN A 85 6.79 -8.72 -7.31
CA GLN A 85 6.60 -8.30 -5.91
C GLN A 85 6.08 -6.86 -5.86
N ALA A 86 5.25 -6.55 -4.87
CA ALA A 86 4.75 -5.19 -4.65
C ALA A 86 5.91 -4.35 -4.11
N ASP A 87 6.27 -3.29 -4.82
CA ASP A 87 7.29 -2.33 -4.40
C ASP A 87 6.68 -1.03 -3.86
N SER A 88 5.51 -0.67 -4.37
CA SER A 88 4.80 0.55 -3.98
C SER A 88 3.29 0.33 -3.99
N LEU A 89 2.62 1.05 -3.11
CA LEU A 89 1.16 1.14 -3.05
C LEU A 89 0.82 2.62 -2.86
N ALA A 90 -0.07 3.13 -3.70
CA ALA A 90 -0.57 4.50 -3.63
C ALA A 90 -2.08 4.52 -3.91
N PRO A 91 -2.85 5.41 -3.27
CA PRO A 91 -4.23 5.65 -3.68
C PRO A 91 -4.26 6.17 -5.14
N ASP A 92 -5.10 5.57 -5.97
CA ASP A 92 -5.34 5.99 -7.38
C ASP A 92 -6.18 7.27 -7.41
N ASP A 93 -7.05 7.46 -6.40
CA ASP A 93 -7.88 8.65 -6.17
C ASP A 93 -7.25 9.58 -5.13
N ALA A 94 -5.97 9.95 -5.31
CA ALA A 94 -5.40 11.05 -4.54
C ALA A 94 -5.79 12.38 -5.22
N PRO A 95 -6.70 13.21 -4.66
CA PRO A 95 -6.71 14.62 -4.99
C PRO A 95 -5.32 15.21 -4.67
N PRO A 96 -4.80 16.19 -5.43
CA PRO A 96 -3.56 16.89 -5.08
C PRO A 96 -3.76 17.61 -3.74
N GLY A 97 -3.50 16.91 -2.64
CA GLY A 97 -3.82 17.35 -1.28
C GLY A 97 -4.23 16.25 -0.28
N ALA A 98 -4.49 15.00 -0.70
CA ALA A 98 -4.68 13.90 0.25
C ALA A 98 -3.33 13.47 0.83
N SER A 99 -2.99 14.12 1.95
CA SER A 99 -2.00 13.77 2.95
C SER A 99 -1.12 12.55 2.63
N THR A 100 0.05 12.80 2.05
CA THR A 100 1.25 12.16 2.59
C THR A 100 1.17 12.33 4.10
N PRO A 101 1.13 11.27 4.94
CA PRO A 101 1.44 11.44 6.34
C PRO A 101 2.86 11.99 6.31
N ALA A 102 2.96 13.28 6.53
CA ALA A 102 4.23 13.89 6.77
C ALA A 102 4.79 13.10 7.95
N LEU A 103 5.90 12.41 7.73
CA LEU A 103 6.89 12.16 8.77
C LEU A 103 7.45 13.53 9.19
N GLN A 104 6.57 14.42 9.68
CA GLN A 104 6.93 15.65 10.34
C GLN A 104 7.21 15.23 11.78
N PRO A 105 8.47 15.33 12.26
CA PRO A 105 8.66 15.32 13.70
C PRO A 105 7.76 16.42 14.26
N THR A 106 6.96 16.07 15.25
CA THR A 106 6.14 17.03 16.01
C THR A 106 7.02 18.15 16.52
N THR A 107 7.10 19.28 15.82
CA THR A 107 7.54 20.53 16.42
C THR A 107 6.33 21.13 17.11
N THR A 108 6.08 20.63 18.32
CA THR A 108 5.24 21.29 19.32
C THR A 108 5.80 22.68 19.56
N GLY A 109 5.20 23.69 18.93
CA GLY A 109 5.46 25.09 19.16
C GLY A 109 4.13 25.79 19.37
N THR A 110 3.66 25.85 20.60
CA THR A 110 2.50 26.68 20.98
C THR A 110 2.72 27.24 22.39
N GLY A 111 2.99 28.54 22.44
CA GLY A 111 2.75 29.45 23.57
C GLY A 111 3.66 29.29 24.79
N GLY A 112 4.24 30.34 25.38
CA GLY A 112 4.07 31.79 25.19
C GLY A 112 4.98 32.53 26.15
#